data_AF-A0A6B0D365-F1
#
_entry.id   AF-A0A6B0D365-F1
#
_cell.length_a   1.000
_cell.length_b   1.000
_cell.length_c   1.000
_cell.angle_alpha   90.00
_cell.angle_beta   90.00
_cell.angle_gamma   90.00
#
_symmetry.space_group_name_H-M   'P 1'
#
loop_
_entity.id
_entity.type
_entity.pdbx_description
1 polymer ?
#
loop_
_entity_poly.entity_id
_entity_poly.type
_entity_poly.pdbx_seq_one_letter_code
_entity_poly.pdbx_strand_id
1 'polypeptide(L)' 'ASPGSIRGDLGLTVGRNIIHGSDSLKSAEREINLWFNENEITSYASPRDAWLYE' A
#
# COMPACT_ATOMS: atom_id res chain seq x y z
N ALA A 1 -12.39 11.70 6.27
CA ALA A 1 -11.99 10.29 6.46
C ALA A 1 -12.36 9.88 7.89
N SER A 2 -12.66 8.61 8.14
CA SER A 2 -13.09 8.15 9.47
C SER A 2 -11.91 8.10 10.45
N PRO A 3 -12.12 8.36 11.76
CA PRO A 3 -11.10 8.16 12.80
C PRO A 3 -10.55 6.72 12.78
N GLY A 4 -9.27 6.56 13.09
CA GLY A 4 -8.54 5.29 13.02
C GLY A 4 -8.01 4.93 11.62
N SER A 5 -8.44 5.64 10.57
CA SER A 5 -7.79 5.56 9.25
C SER A 5 -6.62 6.54 9.19
N ILE A 6 -5.58 6.23 8.40
CA ILE A 6 -4.37 7.07 8.26
C ILE A 6 -4.74 8.53 7.95
N ARG A 7 -5.63 8.77 6.98
CA ARG A 7 -6.05 10.14 6.60
C ARG A 7 -6.99 10.79 7.62
N GLY A 8 -7.72 10.00 8.40
CA GLY A 8 -8.57 10.52 9.47
C GLY A 8 -7.74 11.05 10.63
N ASP A 9 -6.67 10.35 10.97
CA ASP A 9 -5.84 10.67 12.13
C ASP A 9 -4.70 11.65 11.78
N LEU A 10 -4.17 11.60 10.56
CA LEU A 10 -2.96 12.35 10.16
C LEU A 10 -3.15 13.31 8.97
N GLY A 11 -4.28 13.26 8.28
CA GLY A 11 -4.57 14.14 7.14
C GLY A 11 -5.18 15.48 7.56
N LEU A 12 -4.90 16.54 6.81
CA LEU A 12 -5.43 17.89 7.09
C LEU A 12 -6.50 18.31 6.08
N THR A 13 -6.16 18.25 4.79
CA THR A 13 -7.05 18.64 3.68
C THR A 13 -6.89 17.67 2.52
N VAL A 14 -7.76 17.75 1.52
CA VAL A 14 -7.66 16.88 0.32
C VAL A 14 -6.30 17.04 -0.38
N GLY A 15 -5.78 18.26 -0.47
CA GLY A 15 -4.46 18.54 -1.07
C GLY A 15 -3.27 18.29 -0.14
N ARG A 16 -3.50 17.85 1.11
CA ARG A 16 -2.48 17.55 2.13
C ARG A 16 -2.93 16.29 2.92
N ASN A 17 -3.02 15.17 2.20
CA ASN A 17 -3.59 13.92 2.70
C ASN A 17 -2.55 12.78 2.88
N ILE A 18 -1.26 13.14 2.88
CA ILE A 18 -0.09 12.34 3.30
C ILE A 18 0.27 11.13 2.42
N ILE A 19 -0.69 10.32 1.98
CA ILE A 19 -0.43 9.02 1.36
C ILE A 19 -1.23 8.83 0.06
N HIS A 20 -0.64 8.09 -0.88
CA HIS A 20 -1.26 7.56 -2.09
C HIS A 20 -1.42 6.04 -1.97
N GLY A 21 -2.44 5.47 -2.64
CA GLY A 21 -2.62 4.03 -2.79
C GLY A 21 -3.35 3.75 -4.09
N SER A 22 -2.95 2.69 -4.80
CA SER A 22 -3.56 2.31 -6.07
C SER A 22 -5.04 1.97 -5.90
N ASP A 23 -5.87 2.43 -6.81
CA ASP A 23 -7.34 2.33 -6.72
C ASP A 23 -7.92 0.99 -7.21
N SER A 24 -7.10 0.16 -7.85
CA SER A 24 -7.50 -1.08 -8.51
C SER A 24 -6.28 -1.98 -8.76
N LEU A 25 -6.51 -3.27 -9.02
CA LEU A 25 -5.43 -4.21 -9.40
C LEU A 25 -4.69 -3.75 -10.66
N LYS A 26 -5.43 -3.27 -11.67
CA LYS A 26 -4.85 -2.73 -12.90
C LYS A 26 -3.96 -1.51 -12.65
N SER A 27 -4.37 -0.61 -11.75
CA SER A 27 -3.54 0.53 -11.35
C SER A 27 -2.33 0.09 -10.54
N ALA A 28 -2.48 -0.91 -9.67
CA ALA A 28 -1.38 -1.45 -8.87
C ALA A 28 -0.29 -2.07 -9.75
N GLU A 29 -0.64 -2.93 -10.71
CA GLU A 29 0.32 -3.51 -11.65
C GLU A 29 1.07 -2.43 -12.45
N ARG A 30 0.33 -1.43 -12.95
CA ARG A 30 0.92 -0.30 -13.67
C ARG A 30 1.88 0.51 -12.79
N GLU A 31 1.49 0.82 -11.56
CA GLU A 31 2.25 1.66 -10.65
C GLU A 31 3.48 0.92 -10.10
N ILE A 32 3.38 -0.35 -9.73
CA ILE A 32 4.53 -1.16 -9.28
C ILE A 32 5.61 -1.16 -10.37
N ASN A 33 5.25 -1.43 -11.62
CA ASN A 33 6.17 -1.44 -12.76
C ASN A 33 6.72 -0.04 -13.13
N LEU A 34 6.03 1.03 -12.71
CA LEU A 34 6.49 2.41 -12.93
C LEU A 34 7.55 2.83 -11.90
N TRP A 35 7.39 2.40 -10.64
CA TRP A 35 8.19 2.87 -9.52
C TRP A 35 9.35 1.94 -9.14
N PHE A 36 9.26 0.65 -9.48
CA PHE A 36 10.25 -0.35 -9.09
C PHE A 36 10.71 -1.16 -10.30
N ASN A 37 12.00 -1.47 -10.34
CA ASN A 37 12.53 -2.52 -11.18
C ASN A 37 12.23 -3.90 -10.56
N GLU A 38 12.18 -4.94 -11.39
CA GLU A 38 11.89 -6.30 -10.93
C GLU A 38 12.86 -6.80 -9.86
N ASN A 39 14.13 -6.39 -9.91
CA ASN A 39 15.16 -6.78 -8.95
C ASN A 39 15.08 -6.03 -7.60
N GLU A 40 14.22 -5.03 -7.47
CA GLU A 40 13.95 -4.33 -6.20
C GLU A 40 12.84 -5.02 -5.40
N ILE A 41 12.08 -5.93 -6.03
CA ILE A 41 11.00 -6.69 -5.39
C ILE A 41 11.54 -8.02 -4.86
N THR A 42 11.57 -8.16 -3.53
CA THR A 42 12.14 -9.34 -2.87
C THR A 42 11.05 -10.31 -2.41
N SER A 43 11.20 -11.59 -2.77
CA SER A 43 10.38 -12.67 -2.23
C SER A 43 11.00 -13.24 -0.95
N TYR A 44 10.18 -13.48 0.06
CA TYR A 44 10.58 -14.15 1.30
C TYR A 44 9.40 -14.90 1.91
N ALA A 45 9.70 -15.95 2.68
CA ALA A 45 8.68 -16.68 3.44
C ALA A 45 8.53 -16.02 4.82
N SER A 46 7.34 -15.50 5.13
CA SER A 46 7.09 -14.87 6.41
C SER A 46 6.69 -15.94 7.43
N PRO A 47 7.35 -16.03 8.61
CA PRO A 47 6.97 -17.00 9.64
C PRO A 47 5.58 -16.70 10.24
N ARG A 48 5.01 -15.53 9.94
CA ARG A 48 3.66 -15.16 10.36
C ARG A 48 2.59 -15.74 9.46
N ASP A 49 2.94 -16.21 8.27
CA ASP A 49 1.96 -16.67 7.28
C ASP A 49 1.16 -17.85 7.82
N ALA A 50 1.79 -18.71 8.63
CA ALA A 50 1.16 -19.83 9.35
C ALA A 50 0.09 -19.40 10.37
N TRP A 51 0.05 -18.14 10.78
CA TRP A 51 -0.91 -17.59 11.73
C TRP A 51 -1.91 -16.60 11.09
N LEU A 52 -1.68 -16.23 9.83
CA LEU A 52 -2.49 -15.23 9.10
C LEU A 52 -3.42 -15.87 8.08
N TYR A 53 -3.02 -16.98 7.47
CA TYR A 53 -3.76 -17.68 6.42
C TYR A 53 -4.01 -19.13 6.85
N GLU A 54 -5.21 -19.65 6.57
CA GLU A 54 -5.56 -21.07 6.67
C GLU A 54 -5.23 -21.81 5.37
#